data_AF-A0AA38P020-F1
#
_entry.id   AF-A0AA38P020-F1
#
_cell.length_a   1.000
_cell.length_b   1.000
_cell.length_c   1.000
_cell.angle_alpha   90.00
_cell.angle_beta   90.00
_cell.angle_gamma   90.00
#
_symmetry.space_group_name_H-M   'P 1'
#
loop_
_entity.id
_entity.type
_entity.pdbx_description
1 polymer ?
#
loop_
_entity_poly.entity_id
_entity_poly.type
_entity_poly.pdbx_seq_one_letter_code
_entity_poly.pdbx_strand_id
1 'polypeptide(L)'
;MDSPVSLSPTSDTAPLSPPGSVASELPPTDQIVSGTDQSTSHRLGSEWDNNTSVGWGIPSGWENNTWGRTPYTTRWGTEHLTRSTVLQTVRSDFHSANLTAAGTEDRNTSLDGIDNRGWSSIQLYRTSEQGRRDGAPHPTFTLSQVEQRCQEVQTAIHTLMQEKEVLAGEIDAMTKNLADKKRNAKNIDHELIDLKYSLEELRDLQMIAHARLP
;
A
#
# COMPACT_ATOMS: atom_id res chain seq x y z
N MET A 1 63.34 34.18 -10.92
CA MET A 1 63.33 33.04 -11.86
C MET A 1 62.89 31.80 -11.08
N ASP A 2 62.74 30.67 -11.76
CA ASP A 2 62.32 29.36 -11.23
C ASP A 2 60.82 29.21 -10.94
N SER A 3 60.11 28.78 -11.99
CA SER A 3 58.80 28.13 -11.92
C SER A 3 58.96 26.61 -11.78
N PRO A 4 58.14 25.91 -10.98
CA PRO A 4 57.86 24.49 -11.15
C PRO A 4 56.46 24.31 -11.77
N VAL A 5 56.37 23.88 -13.03
CA VAL A 5 56.18 22.47 -13.45
C VAL A 5 54.76 21.94 -13.17
N SER A 6 53.94 21.96 -14.22
CA SER A 6 52.68 21.20 -14.30
C SER A 6 52.94 19.71 -14.41
N LEU A 7 52.07 18.89 -13.80
CA LEU A 7 51.90 17.48 -14.13
C LEU A 7 50.42 17.24 -14.48
N SER A 8 50.17 16.80 -15.71
CA SER A 8 48.83 16.46 -16.21
C SER A 8 48.43 15.06 -15.76
N PRO A 9 47.15 14.80 -15.44
CA PRO A 9 46.66 13.45 -15.20
C PRO A 9 46.53 12.67 -16.52
N THR A 10 47.02 11.42 -16.54
CA THR A 10 46.85 10.49 -17.65
C THR A 10 45.52 9.75 -17.55
N SER A 11 44.69 9.85 -18.59
CA SER A 11 43.40 9.15 -18.66
C SER A 11 43.57 7.68 -19.05
N ASP A 12 43.46 6.77 -18.07
CA ASP A 12 43.34 5.33 -18.36
C ASP A 12 41.95 5.03 -18.94
N THR A 13 41.92 4.68 -20.24
CA THR A 13 40.69 4.30 -20.96
C THR A 13 40.70 2.80 -21.20
N ALA A 14 40.02 2.04 -20.35
CA ALA A 14 39.83 0.60 -20.55
C ALA A 14 38.76 0.34 -21.64
N PRO A 15 39.02 -0.54 -22.63
CA PRO A 15 38.03 -0.89 -23.64
C PRO A 15 36.97 -1.86 -23.08
N LEU A 16 35.69 -1.46 -23.17
CA LEU A 16 34.55 -2.33 -22.90
C LEU A 16 34.47 -3.46 -23.95
N SER A 17 34.34 -4.70 -23.49
CA SER A 17 34.00 -5.84 -24.34
C SER A 17 32.49 -5.85 -24.65
N PRO A 18 32.07 -6.26 -25.87
CA PRO A 18 30.65 -6.32 -26.22
C PRO A 18 29.93 -7.50 -25.54
N PRO A 19 28.64 -7.36 -25.16
CA PRO A 19 27.85 -8.47 -24.65
C PRO A 19 27.53 -9.46 -25.78
N GLY A 20 27.75 -10.75 -25.51
CA GLY A 20 27.48 -11.83 -26.47
C GLY A 20 25.97 -12.03 -26.71
N SER A 21 25.61 -12.26 -27.97
CA SER A 21 24.23 -12.57 -28.37
C SER A 21 23.78 -13.92 -27.81
N VAL A 22 22.87 -13.90 -26.83
CA VAL A 22 22.10 -15.09 -26.44
C VAL A 22 20.99 -15.35 -27.46
N ALA A 23 21.07 -16.49 -28.13
CA ALA A 23 20.02 -16.95 -29.03
C ALA A 23 18.74 -17.26 -28.23
N SER A 24 17.62 -16.67 -28.63
CA SER A 24 16.30 -17.04 -28.10
C SER A 24 15.73 -18.17 -28.94
N GLU A 25 15.85 -19.39 -28.40
CA GLU A 25 15.29 -20.60 -28.97
C GLU A 25 13.77 -20.62 -28.74
N LEU A 26 12.98 -20.66 -29.82
CA LEU A 26 11.52 -20.69 -29.75
C LEU A 26 11.04 -22.11 -29.42
N PRO A 27 10.14 -22.31 -28.44
CA PRO A 27 9.49 -23.60 -28.26
C PRO A 27 8.49 -23.89 -29.39
N PRO A 28 8.29 -25.16 -29.79
CA PRO A 28 7.34 -25.53 -30.82
C PRO A 28 5.89 -25.30 -30.36
N THR A 29 5.05 -24.83 -31.27
CA THR A 29 3.60 -24.69 -31.06
C THR A 29 2.92 -26.06 -31.18
N ASP A 30 2.63 -26.70 -30.05
CA ASP A 30 1.80 -27.90 -30.04
C ASP A 30 0.31 -27.58 -30.27
N GLN A 31 -0.35 -28.48 -30.98
CA GLN A 31 -1.66 -28.29 -31.56
C GLN A 31 -2.78 -28.42 -30.50
N ILE A 32 -3.64 -27.40 -30.36
CA ILE A 32 -4.89 -27.54 -29.63
C ILE A 32 -5.98 -28.04 -30.57
N VAL A 33 -6.48 -29.24 -30.25
CA VAL A 33 -7.49 -30.01 -30.97
C VAL A 33 -8.83 -29.27 -31.00
N SER A 34 -9.51 -29.31 -32.16
CA SER A 34 -10.89 -28.83 -32.31
C SER A 34 -11.85 -29.64 -31.47
N GLY A 35 -12.51 -29.00 -30.50
CA GLY A 35 -13.64 -29.54 -29.74
C GLY A 35 -14.94 -28.83 -30.14
N THR A 36 -15.89 -29.58 -30.67
CA THR A 36 -17.16 -29.06 -31.20
C THR A 36 -18.21 -28.82 -30.09
N ASP A 37 -19.19 -27.98 -30.46
CA ASP A 37 -20.61 -28.06 -30.09
C ASP A 37 -21.21 -27.23 -28.93
N GLN A 38 -22.48 -26.93 -29.19
CA GLN A 38 -23.59 -26.55 -28.29
C GLN A 38 -23.78 -25.07 -27.99
N SER A 39 -24.52 -24.44 -28.91
CA SER A 39 -25.43 -23.34 -28.63
C SER A 39 -26.19 -23.51 -27.31
N THR A 40 -26.25 -22.44 -26.52
CA THR A 40 -27.37 -22.23 -25.59
C THR A 40 -27.73 -20.75 -25.62
N SER A 41 -28.88 -20.44 -26.22
CA SER A 41 -29.44 -19.08 -26.20
C SER A 41 -30.17 -18.85 -24.89
N HIS A 42 -29.63 -17.99 -24.02
CA HIS A 42 -30.41 -17.36 -22.95
C HIS A 42 -30.45 -15.85 -23.10
N ARG A 43 -31.60 -15.40 -23.59
CA ARG A 43 -32.02 -13.99 -23.69
C ARG A 43 -32.79 -13.61 -22.42
N LEU A 44 -32.09 -13.05 -21.43
CA LEU A 44 -32.57 -12.29 -20.27
C LEU A 44 -31.34 -11.55 -19.72
N GLY A 45 -31.36 -10.33 -19.22
CA GLY A 45 -32.39 -9.31 -19.14
C GLY A 45 -31.74 -7.97 -18.78
N SER A 46 -32.42 -6.85 -19.00
CA SER A 46 -31.87 -5.52 -18.73
C SER A 46 -31.88 -5.21 -17.23
N GLU A 47 -30.75 -5.36 -16.54
CA GLU A 47 -30.58 -4.92 -15.15
C GLU A 47 -29.10 -4.65 -14.84
N TRP A 48 -28.62 -3.46 -15.22
CA TRP A 48 -27.36 -2.88 -14.72
C TRP A 48 -27.61 -1.62 -13.87
N ASP A 49 -28.78 -1.54 -13.26
CA ASP A 49 -29.03 -0.68 -12.09
C ASP A 49 -28.47 -1.32 -10.82
N ASN A 50 -27.21 -1.77 -10.89
CA ASN A 50 -26.45 -2.06 -9.68
C ASN A 50 -25.74 -0.79 -9.25
N ASN A 51 -26.45 -0.07 -8.39
CA ASN A 51 -25.93 0.85 -7.39
C ASN A 51 -24.90 0.15 -6.49
N THR A 52 -23.78 -0.27 -7.05
CA THR A 52 -22.52 -0.24 -6.32
C THR A 52 -22.14 1.23 -6.21
N SER A 53 -22.76 1.88 -5.23
CA SER A 53 -21.98 2.71 -4.34
C SER A 53 -20.78 1.86 -3.90
N VAL A 54 -19.69 1.97 -4.65
CA VAL A 54 -18.35 1.67 -4.16
C VAL A 54 -18.03 2.80 -3.19
N GLY A 55 -18.82 2.87 -2.11
CA GLY A 55 -18.29 3.26 -0.83
C GLY A 55 -17.06 2.41 -0.69
N TRP A 56 -15.90 3.08 -0.71
CA TRP A 56 -14.64 2.48 -0.34
C TRP A 56 -14.91 1.78 0.96
N GLY A 57 -15.00 0.45 0.87
CA GLY A 57 -15.30 -0.40 2.00
C GLY A 57 -14.05 -0.38 2.85
N ILE A 58 -13.88 0.71 3.62
CA ILE A 58 -13.28 0.76 4.94
C ILE A 58 -13.59 -0.61 5.52
N PRO A 59 -12.62 -1.55 5.59
CA PRO A 59 -12.92 -2.86 6.15
C PRO A 59 -13.58 -2.65 7.52
N SER A 60 -14.84 -3.06 7.69
CA SER A 60 -15.65 -2.66 8.86
C SER A 60 -15.27 -3.42 10.15
N GLY A 61 -13.97 -3.67 10.32
CA GLY A 61 -13.29 -4.26 11.46
C GLY A 61 -12.19 -3.39 12.07
N TRP A 62 -11.89 -2.18 11.55
CA TRP A 62 -10.98 -1.23 12.23
C TRP A 62 -11.66 -0.09 13.00
N GLU A 63 -12.98 0.08 12.87
CA GLU A 63 -13.76 0.94 13.78
C GLU A 63 -13.95 0.32 15.19
N ASN A 64 -13.22 -0.78 15.48
CA ASN A 64 -13.24 -1.58 16.70
C ASN A 64 -11.81 -2.08 17.07
N ASN A 65 -11.05 -1.47 18.01
CA ASN A 65 -9.78 -2.04 18.51
C ASN A 65 -9.50 -1.72 20.00
N THR A 66 -10.22 -2.38 20.90
CA THR A 66 -10.46 -2.07 22.35
C THR A 66 -9.75 -0.84 22.93
N TRP A 67 -10.43 0.30 23.10
CA TRP A 67 -10.83 1.29 22.07
C TRP A 67 -11.46 0.79 20.74
N GLY A 68 -12.65 0.20 20.67
CA GLY A 68 -13.56 -0.20 21.73
C GLY A 68 -13.92 -1.70 21.72
N ARG A 69 -13.37 -2.49 20.78
CA ARG A 69 -13.48 -3.97 20.74
C ARG A 69 -12.21 -4.70 20.23
N THR A 70 -11.54 -5.42 21.13
CA THR A 70 -11.18 -6.86 21.06
C THR A 70 -9.80 -7.33 20.55
N PRO A 71 -9.36 -8.57 20.89
CA PRO A 71 -9.41 -9.17 22.22
C PRO A 71 -8.11 -9.93 22.59
N TYR A 72 -7.11 -9.25 23.13
CA TYR A 72 -6.08 -9.95 23.92
C TYR A 72 -6.51 -9.94 25.38
N THR A 73 -7.31 -10.94 25.77
CA THR A 73 -7.81 -11.11 27.14
C THR A 73 -6.73 -11.63 28.07
N THR A 74 -5.62 -10.89 28.20
CA THR A 74 -4.84 -10.91 29.43
C THR A 74 -5.61 -10.06 30.43
N ARG A 75 -6.19 -10.74 31.41
CA ARG A 75 -7.11 -10.26 32.44
C ARG A 75 -6.53 -9.09 33.26
N TRP A 76 -6.70 -7.87 32.76
CA TRP A 76 -6.52 -6.61 33.49
C TRP A 76 -7.84 -5.84 33.50
N GLY A 77 -8.06 -5.00 34.52
CA GLY A 77 -9.39 -4.46 34.87
C GLY A 77 -10.15 -3.80 33.71
N THR A 78 -11.48 -3.94 33.72
CA THR A 78 -12.43 -3.51 32.67
C THR A 78 -12.58 -2.00 32.46
N GLU A 79 -11.67 -1.19 33.00
CA GLU A 79 -11.62 0.25 32.78
C GLU A 79 -10.63 0.57 31.66
N HIS A 80 -11.15 1.02 30.51
CA HIS A 80 -10.33 1.57 29.44
C HIS A 80 -9.68 2.88 29.90
N LEU A 81 -8.47 2.77 30.45
CA LEU A 81 -7.58 3.90 30.75
C LEU A 81 -7.28 4.69 29.48
N THR A 82 -8.11 5.70 29.20
CA THR A 82 -7.84 6.63 28.09
C THR A 82 -6.56 7.42 28.39
N ARG A 83 -5.90 7.97 27.36
CA ARG A 83 -4.73 8.86 27.56
C ARG A 83 -5.03 10.00 28.54
N SER A 84 -6.23 10.59 28.46
CA SER A 84 -6.73 11.59 29.40
C SER A 84 -6.87 11.05 30.83
N THR A 85 -7.39 9.83 31.01
CA THR A 85 -7.48 9.18 32.32
C THR A 85 -6.09 8.99 32.92
N VAL A 86 -5.12 8.44 32.18
CA VAL A 86 -3.75 8.24 32.68
C VAL A 86 -3.11 9.57 33.10
N LEU A 87 -3.30 10.64 32.33
CA LEU A 87 -2.78 11.99 32.66
C LEU A 87 -3.50 12.64 33.86
N GLN A 88 -4.76 12.28 34.12
CA GLN A 88 -5.51 12.74 35.30
C GLN A 88 -5.25 11.89 36.55
N THR A 89 -4.83 10.63 36.38
CA THR A 89 -4.57 9.65 37.44
C THR A 89 -3.12 9.14 37.38
N VAL A 90 -2.16 10.04 37.17
CA VAL A 90 -0.73 9.71 37.33
C VAL A 90 -0.49 9.34 38.79
N ARG A 91 0.20 8.23 39.03
CA ARG A 91 0.42 7.70 40.37
C ARG A 91 1.23 8.66 41.24
N SER A 92 0.83 8.84 42.49
CA SER A 92 1.45 9.83 43.39
C SER A 92 2.93 9.55 43.67
N ASP A 93 3.33 8.29 43.63
CA ASP A 93 4.72 7.82 43.78
C ASP A 93 5.55 7.92 42.49
N PHE A 94 5.01 8.44 41.37
CA PHE A 94 5.72 8.53 40.08
C PHE A 94 7.08 9.25 40.19
N HIS A 95 7.15 10.34 40.97
CA HIS A 95 8.39 11.09 41.20
C HIS A 95 9.47 10.30 41.96
N SER A 96 9.09 9.22 42.66
CA SER A 96 10.03 8.33 43.36
C SER A 96 10.64 7.24 42.48
N ALA A 97 10.21 7.13 41.22
CA ALA A 97 10.70 6.11 40.28
C ALA A 97 12.11 6.40 39.70
N ASN A 98 12.84 7.40 40.22
CA ASN A 98 14.19 7.81 39.79
C ASN A 98 14.36 7.95 38.26
N LEU A 99 13.32 8.42 37.58
CA LEU A 99 13.31 8.66 36.12
C LEU A 99 14.16 9.88 35.79
N THR A 100 15.47 9.69 35.62
CA THR A 100 16.38 10.73 35.14
C THR A 100 16.36 10.80 33.61
N ALA A 101 16.86 11.91 33.05
CA ALA A 101 16.97 12.04 31.59
C ALA A 101 17.88 10.95 30.96
N ALA A 102 18.97 10.60 31.66
CA ALA A 102 19.95 9.59 31.22
C ALA A 102 19.60 8.15 31.66
N GLY A 103 18.66 7.98 32.60
CA GLY A 103 18.41 6.71 33.29
C GLY A 103 19.37 6.43 34.45
N THR A 104 19.34 5.19 34.92
CA THR A 104 20.25 4.63 35.93
C THR A 104 20.81 3.31 35.41
N GLU A 105 22.01 2.90 35.87
CA GLU A 105 22.66 1.65 35.42
C GLU A 105 21.87 0.39 35.79
N ASP A 106 21.07 0.44 36.86
CA ASP A 106 20.21 -0.62 37.36
C ASP A 106 18.79 -0.63 36.75
N ARG A 107 18.50 0.28 35.79
CA ARG A 107 17.19 0.37 35.13
C ARG A 107 16.86 -0.93 34.40
N ASN A 108 15.67 -1.47 34.65
CA ASN A 108 15.19 -2.66 33.95
C ASN A 108 14.98 -2.41 32.44
N THR A 109 15.89 -2.96 31.64
CA THR A 109 15.95 -2.87 30.17
C THR A 109 15.09 -3.89 29.42
N SER A 110 14.41 -4.82 30.11
CA SER A 110 13.65 -5.92 29.47
C SER A 110 12.54 -5.46 28.51
N LEU A 111 12.08 -4.22 28.62
CA LEU A 111 11.10 -3.63 27.72
C LEU A 111 11.73 -2.96 26.49
N ASP A 112 13.03 -2.67 26.48
CA ASP A 112 13.66 -1.79 25.49
C ASP A 112 13.61 -2.35 24.06
N GLY A 113 13.50 -3.68 23.90
CA GLY A 113 13.32 -4.34 22.61
C GLY A 113 11.87 -4.44 22.12
N ILE A 114 10.88 -3.95 22.88
CA ILE A 114 9.47 -3.95 22.48
C ILE A 114 9.22 -2.80 21.48
N ASP A 115 8.30 -3.03 20.54
CA ASP A 115 7.85 -2.05 19.56
C ASP A 115 7.30 -0.76 20.20
N ASN A 116 7.23 0.33 19.43
CA ASN A 116 6.84 1.65 19.93
C ASN A 116 5.40 1.71 20.50
N ARG A 117 4.47 0.88 20.04
CA ARG A 117 3.09 0.81 20.56
C ARG A 117 3.02 -0.04 21.83
N GLY A 118 3.63 -1.22 21.83
CA GLY A 118 3.69 -2.11 22.99
C GLY A 118 4.41 -1.45 24.17
N TRP A 119 5.60 -0.88 23.92
CA TRP A 119 6.42 -0.21 24.93
C TRP A 119 5.68 0.97 25.58
N SER A 120 5.14 1.89 24.78
CA SER A 120 4.44 3.07 25.30
C SER A 120 3.19 2.70 26.11
N SER A 121 2.43 1.69 25.66
CA SER A 121 1.25 1.18 26.38
C SER A 121 1.61 0.61 27.76
N ILE A 122 2.68 -0.19 27.85
CA ILE A 122 3.16 -0.75 29.12
C ILE A 122 3.66 0.34 30.06
N GLN A 123 4.45 1.30 29.56
CA GLN A 123 4.97 2.39 30.38
C GLN A 123 3.83 3.30 30.90
N LEU A 124 2.86 3.67 30.05
CA LEU A 124 1.69 4.47 30.46
C LEU A 124 0.79 3.74 31.47
N TYR A 125 0.65 2.42 31.38
CA TYR A 125 -0.05 1.66 32.40
C TYR A 125 0.69 1.73 33.75
N ARG A 126 2.03 1.55 33.74
CA ARG A 126 2.87 1.64 34.95
C ARG A 126 2.88 3.03 35.60
N THR A 127 2.66 4.12 34.85
CA THR A 127 2.52 5.47 35.42
C THR A 127 1.13 5.75 36.01
N SER A 128 0.13 4.90 35.78
CA SER A 128 -1.24 5.12 36.28
C SER A 128 -1.46 4.64 37.71
N GLU A 129 -2.37 5.31 38.44
CA GLU A 129 -2.89 4.86 39.73
C GLU A 129 -3.53 3.47 39.66
N GLN A 130 -4.15 3.10 38.54
CA GLN A 130 -4.70 1.76 38.35
C GLN A 130 -3.59 0.71 38.28
N GLY A 131 -2.53 0.97 37.52
CA GLY A 131 -1.33 0.13 37.52
C GLY A 131 -0.74 -0.01 38.93
N ARG A 132 -0.71 1.06 39.73
CA ARG A 132 -0.28 1.00 41.14
C ARG A 132 -1.17 0.06 41.98
N ARG A 133 -2.51 0.16 41.85
CA ARG A 133 -3.47 -0.70 42.56
C ARG A 133 -3.33 -2.18 42.18
N ASP A 134 -3.07 -2.45 40.92
CA ASP A 134 -2.89 -3.80 40.36
C ASP A 134 -1.47 -4.36 40.60
N GLY A 135 -0.64 -3.67 41.39
CA GLY A 135 0.72 -4.12 41.74
C GLY A 135 1.74 -4.00 40.61
N ALA A 136 1.48 -3.19 39.58
CA ALA A 136 2.41 -2.98 38.49
C ALA A 136 3.71 -2.29 38.98
N PRO A 137 4.89 -2.78 38.54
CA PRO A 137 6.17 -2.19 38.90
C PRO A 137 6.27 -0.76 38.38
N HIS A 138 7.22 0.00 38.92
CA HIS A 138 7.48 1.37 38.47
C HIS A 138 7.78 1.44 36.96
N PRO A 139 7.45 2.58 36.31
CA PRO A 139 7.89 2.85 34.96
C PRO A 139 9.42 2.81 34.86
N THR A 140 9.95 2.47 33.69
CA THR A 140 11.39 2.25 33.47
C THR A 140 11.90 2.87 32.17
N PHE A 141 11.30 3.98 31.73
CA PHE A 141 11.76 4.73 30.57
C PHE A 141 12.72 5.86 30.96
N THR A 142 13.61 6.26 30.06
CA THR A 142 14.37 7.52 30.17
C THR A 142 13.76 8.58 29.26
N LEU A 143 14.10 9.86 29.46
CA LEU A 143 13.66 10.93 28.56
C LEU A 143 14.17 10.69 27.13
N SER A 144 15.46 10.37 26.98
CA SER A 144 16.06 10.12 25.67
C SER A 144 15.45 8.93 24.94
N GLN A 145 14.97 7.90 25.66
CA GLN A 145 14.22 6.80 25.04
C GLN A 145 12.85 7.28 24.50
N VAL A 146 12.15 8.14 25.23
CA VAL A 146 10.88 8.73 24.76
C VAL A 146 11.14 9.60 23.53
N GLU A 147 12.17 10.45 23.56
CA GLU A 147 12.54 11.33 22.45
C GLU A 147 12.93 10.55 21.19
N GLN A 148 13.82 9.55 21.32
CA GLN A 148 14.22 8.67 20.22
C GLN A 148 13.00 7.96 19.61
N ARG A 149 12.16 7.33 20.43
CA ARG A 149 10.97 6.60 19.95
C ARG A 149 9.93 7.54 19.33
N CYS A 150 9.82 8.78 19.81
CA CYS A 150 9.00 9.81 19.16
C CYS A 150 9.55 10.16 17.77
N GLN A 151 10.87 10.33 17.63
CA GLN A 151 11.52 10.62 16.35
C GLN A 151 11.35 9.46 15.37
N GLU A 152 11.56 8.22 15.79
CA GLU A 152 11.33 7.01 14.98
C GLU A 152 9.89 6.95 14.44
N VAL A 153 8.90 7.18 15.31
CA VAL A 153 7.48 7.19 14.91
C VAL A 153 7.17 8.34 13.96
N GLN A 154 7.72 9.55 14.20
CA GLN A 154 7.54 10.69 13.29
C GLN A 154 8.15 10.42 11.90
N THR A 155 9.35 9.84 11.84
CA THR A 155 9.99 9.43 10.58
C THR A 155 9.15 8.39 9.85
N ALA A 156 8.67 7.35 10.56
CA ALA A 156 7.83 6.32 9.96
C ALA A 156 6.49 6.88 9.43
N ILE A 157 5.85 7.81 10.15
CA ILE A 157 4.64 8.52 9.68
C ILE A 157 4.94 9.29 8.39
N HIS A 158 6.05 10.04 8.35
CA HIS A 158 6.43 10.81 7.17
C HIS A 158 6.68 9.91 5.95
N THR A 159 7.46 8.83 6.10
CA THR A 159 7.70 7.86 5.03
C THR A 159 6.40 7.25 4.50
N LEU A 160 5.53 6.76 5.39
CA LEU A 160 4.24 6.18 4.99
C LEU A 160 3.29 7.19 4.33
N MET A 161 3.37 8.47 4.70
CA MET A 161 2.62 9.54 4.02
C MET A 161 3.12 9.76 2.58
N GLN A 162 4.45 9.75 2.36
CA GLN A 162 5.04 9.89 1.03
C GLN A 162 4.72 8.67 0.14
N GLU A 163 4.85 7.44 0.66
CA GLU A 163 4.47 6.21 -0.06
C GLU A 163 2.99 6.23 -0.46
N LYS A 164 2.10 6.67 0.44
CA LYS A 164 0.67 6.83 0.15
C LYS A 164 0.41 7.84 -0.97
N GLU A 165 1.13 8.95 -1.01
CA GLU A 165 0.99 9.98 -2.05
C GLU A 165 1.43 9.44 -3.43
N VAL A 166 2.55 8.71 -3.49
CA VAL A 166 3.01 8.03 -4.71
C VAL A 166 1.97 7.03 -5.23
N LEU A 167 1.48 6.14 -4.35
CA LEU A 167 0.47 5.14 -4.71
C LEU A 167 -0.85 5.77 -5.17
N ALA A 168 -1.26 6.91 -4.59
CA ALA A 168 -2.43 7.64 -5.05
C ALA A 168 -2.24 8.17 -6.49
N GLY A 169 -1.07 8.74 -6.80
CA GLY A 169 -0.73 9.19 -8.16
C GLY A 169 -0.70 8.05 -9.19
N GLU A 170 -0.22 6.86 -8.81
CA GLU A 170 -0.26 5.67 -9.66
C GLU A 170 -1.69 5.19 -9.94
N ILE A 171 -2.56 5.20 -8.92
CA ILE A 171 -3.99 4.85 -9.05
C ILE A 171 -4.70 5.82 -9.99
N ASP A 172 -4.46 7.12 -9.88
CA ASP A 172 -5.03 8.14 -10.76
C ASP A 172 -4.55 7.97 -12.22
N ALA A 173 -3.26 7.70 -12.41
CA ALA A 173 -2.68 7.45 -13.73
C ALA A 173 -3.26 6.18 -14.39
N MET A 174 -3.40 5.08 -13.65
CA MET A 174 -4.03 3.85 -14.13
C MET A 174 -5.52 4.06 -14.44
N THR A 175 -6.24 4.78 -13.60
CA THR A 175 -7.67 5.10 -13.79
C THR A 175 -7.89 5.91 -15.07
N LYS A 176 -7.04 6.92 -15.32
CA LYS A 176 -7.06 7.69 -16.56
C LYS A 176 -6.77 6.81 -17.78
N ASN A 177 -5.73 5.97 -17.73
CA ASN A 177 -5.38 5.06 -18.82
C ASN A 177 -6.52 4.08 -19.16
N LEU A 178 -7.23 3.58 -18.15
CA LEU A 178 -8.40 2.71 -18.32
C LEU A 178 -9.56 3.47 -19.00
N ALA A 179 -9.83 4.71 -18.58
CA ALA A 179 -10.84 5.56 -19.20
C ALA A 179 -10.54 5.84 -20.69
N ASP A 180 -9.28 6.15 -21.02
CA ASP A 180 -8.83 6.38 -22.40
C ASP A 180 -8.96 5.11 -23.26
N LYS A 181 -8.53 3.95 -22.75
CA LYS A 181 -8.72 2.65 -23.42
C LYS A 181 -10.19 2.30 -23.64
N LYS A 182 -11.05 2.56 -22.65
CA LYS A 182 -12.51 2.34 -22.75
C LYS A 182 -13.16 3.27 -23.79
N ARG A 183 -12.67 4.50 -23.94
CA ARG A 183 -13.09 5.41 -25.01
C ARG A 183 -12.64 4.91 -26.39
N ASN A 184 -11.40 4.44 -26.50
CA ASN A 184 -10.88 3.89 -27.76
C ASN A 184 -11.64 2.63 -28.21
N ALA A 185 -11.97 1.73 -27.29
CA ALA A 185 -12.79 0.55 -27.58
C ALA A 185 -14.15 0.94 -28.19
N LYS A 186 -14.87 1.91 -27.60
CA LYS A 186 -16.14 2.40 -28.15
C LYS A 186 -16.00 3.02 -29.55
N ASN A 187 -14.89 3.71 -29.83
CA ASN A 187 -14.65 4.27 -31.16
C ASN A 187 -14.47 3.14 -32.19
N ILE A 188 -13.71 2.10 -31.84
CA ILE A 188 -13.51 0.90 -32.67
C ILE A 188 -14.85 0.17 -32.87
N ASP A 189 -15.69 0.04 -31.84
CA ASP A 189 -17.01 -0.58 -31.96
C ASP A 189 -17.91 0.18 -32.96
N HIS A 190 -17.89 1.52 -32.94
CA HIS A 190 -18.62 2.33 -33.92
C HIS A 190 -18.06 2.16 -35.35
N GLU A 191 -16.74 2.27 -35.54
CA GLU A 191 -16.09 2.09 -36.84
C GLU A 191 -16.36 0.70 -37.43
N LEU A 192 -16.37 -0.34 -36.59
CA LEU A 192 -16.71 -1.71 -36.98
C LEU A 192 -18.18 -1.86 -37.39
N ILE A 193 -19.10 -1.10 -36.79
CA ILE A 193 -20.50 -1.03 -37.19
C ILE A 193 -20.62 -0.34 -38.57
N ASP A 194 -19.98 0.81 -38.75
CA ASP A 194 -20.02 1.58 -40.01
C ASP A 194 -19.42 0.78 -41.18
N LEU A 195 -18.33 0.05 -40.95
CA LEU A 195 -17.71 -0.85 -41.93
C LEU A 195 -18.60 -2.05 -42.27
N LYS A 196 -19.40 -2.57 -41.33
CA LYS A 196 -20.38 -3.64 -41.59
C LYS A 196 -21.51 -3.16 -42.50
N TYR A 197 -22.09 -2.00 -42.20
CA TYR A 197 -23.11 -1.40 -43.07
C TYR A 197 -22.56 -1.13 -44.48
N SER A 198 -21.36 -0.53 -44.56
CA SER A 198 -20.69 -0.28 -45.84
C SER A 198 -20.46 -1.58 -46.65
N LEU A 199 -20.12 -2.69 -45.98
CA LEU A 199 -19.95 -4.00 -46.62
C LEU A 199 -21.27 -4.58 -47.13
N GLU A 200 -22.38 -4.36 -46.42
CA GLU A 200 -23.71 -4.77 -46.87
C GLU A 200 -24.16 -3.97 -48.10
N GLU A 201 -24.02 -2.64 -48.09
CA GLU A 201 -24.31 -1.79 -49.25
C GLU A 201 -23.47 -2.17 -50.48
N LEU A 202 -22.17 -2.46 -50.31
CA LEU A 202 -21.30 -2.90 -51.40
C LEU A 202 -21.71 -4.25 -51.99
N ARG A 203 -22.26 -5.17 -51.17
CA ARG A 203 -22.79 -6.46 -51.65
C ARG A 203 -24.07 -6.27 -52.47
N ASP A 204 -24.96 -5.38 -52.05
CA ASP A 204 -26.17 -5.05 -52.81
C ASP A 204 -25.82 -4.41 -54.16
N LEU A 205 -24.86 -3.47 -54.18
CA LEU A 205 -24.34 -2.88 -55.42
C LEU A 205 -23.70 -3.93 -56.34
N GLN A 206 -22.94 -4.89 -55.78
CA GLN A 206 -22.37 -6.01 -56.53
C GLN A 206 -23.46 -6.89 -57.16
N MET A 207 -24.53 -7.21 -56.42
CA MET A 207 -25.68 -7.96 -56.95
C MET A 207 -26.37 -7.21 -58.10
N ILE A 208 -26.58 -5.90 -57.96
CA ILE A 208 -27.17 -5.07 -59.03
C ILE A 208 -26.28 -5.05 -60.27
N ALA A 209 -24.96 -4.92 -60.11
CA ALA A 209 -24.01 -4.94 -61.23
C ALA A 209 -24.05 -6.26 -61.99
N HIS A 210 -24.00 -7.41 -61.28
CA HIS A 210 -24.11 -8.73 -61.91
C HIS A 210 -25.46 -8.97 -62.62
N ALA A 211 -26.55 -8.37 -62.15
CA ALA A 211 -27.86 -8.47 -62.80
C ALA A 211 -28.04 -7.53 -64.02
N ARG A 212 -27.11 -6.59 -64.25
CA ARG A 212 -27.20 -5.55 -65.29
C ARG A 212 -26.17 -5.67 -66.40
N LEU A 213 -25.10 -6.44 -66.18
CA LEU A 213 -24.06 -6.71 -67.19
C LEU A 213 -24.45 -7.97 -68.00
N PRO A 214 -24.41 -7.90 -69.36
CA PRO A 214 -24.75 -9.01 -70.25
C PRO A 214 -23.65 -10.07 -70.38
#